data_AF-A0A2U2C161-F1
#
_entry.id   AF-A0A2U2C161-F1
#
_cell.length_a   1.000
_cell.length_b   1.000
_cell.length_c   1.000
_cell.angle_alpha   90.00
_cell.angle_beta   90.00
_cell.angle_gamma   90.00
#
_symmetry.space_group_name_H-M   'P 1'
#
loop_
_entity.id
_entity.type
_entity.pdbx_description
1 polymer ?
#
loop_
_entity_poly.entity_id
_entity_poly.type
_entity_poly.pdbx_seq_one_letter_code
_entity_poly.pdbx_strand_id
1 'polypeptide(L)'
;MNKQTYILMIFEGARTESMILENIKKYFLNDKEEVVVKAIFGTTIYSLYQKFINFDEFDDDLDTFTLAQTMDNELENISKDQIAEIYLFFDYDKHASNSSDEKIKKMLEVFDNETEKGKLYISYPMIEAIKHIRRELDFKDTLVKSDSDYKNIVACNCDEEFIDFNKYTNDIWQYLVIQHSKKANYLVNDNFIFPNSLISQNEIFQKQKEKYIDISENVAVLGSFPIFLLDYYGIDKFKF
;
A
#
# COMPACT_ATOMS: atom_id res chain seq x y z
N MET A 1 -29.87 -13.00 12.59
CA MET A 1 -28.45 -13.31 12.35
C MET A 1 -27.86 -12.10 11.68
N ASN A 2 -26.83 -11.47 12.26
CA ASN A 2 -26.11 -10.42 11.54
C ASN A 2 -25.50 -11.05 10.28
N LYS A 3 -25.64 -10.34 9.16
CA LYS A 3 -25.05 -10.76 7.89
C LYS A 3 -23.52 -10.70 8.05
N GLN A 4 -22.81 -11.73 7.60
CA GLN A 4 -21.34 -11.69 7.58
C GLN A 4 -20.87 -10.49 6.77
N THR A 5 -20.00 -9.68 7.35
CA THR A 5 -19.33 -8.54 6.73
C THR A 5 -17.90 -8.89 6.35
N TYR A 6 -17.33 -8.15 5.39
CA TYR A 6 -16.03 -8.42 4.82
C TYR A 6 -15.18 -7.15 4.70
N ILE A 7 -13.87 -7.34 4.87
CA ILE A 7 -12.84 -6.37 4.48
C ILE A 7 -12.26 -6.88 3.17
N LEU A 8 -12.35 -6.07 2.11
CA LEU A 8 -11.78 -6.39 0.80
C LEU A 8 -10.41 -5.75 0.64
N MET A 9 -9.40 -6.55 0.32
CA MET A 9 -8.06 -6.06 -0.06
C MET A 9 -7.76 -6.37 -1.52
N ILE A 10 -7.55 -5.32 -2.32
CA ILE A 10 -7.26 -5.42 -3.76
C ILE A 10 -5.77 -5.22 -3.98
N PHE A 11 -5.13 -6.16 -4.69
CA PHE A 11 -3.68 -6.17 -4.89
C PHE A 11 -3.28 -6.08 -6.36
N GLU A 12 -2.20 -5.37 -6.62
CA GLU A 12 -1.49 -5.40 -7.91
C GLU A 12 -0.96 -6.81 -8.24
N GLY A 13 -0.19 -7.42 -7.35
CA GLY A 13 0.41 -8.74 -7.53
C GLY A 13 -0.29 -9.88 -6.77
N ALA A 14 -0.19 -11.10 -7.33
CA ALA A 14 -0.83 -12.28 -6.75
C ALA A 14 -0.02 -12.94 -5.62
N ARG A 15 1.31 -12.90 -5.70
CA ARG A 15 2.19 -13.78 -4.90
C ARG A 15 2.65 -13.11 -3.61
N THR A 16 3.32 -11.98 -3.74
CA THR A 16 4.00 -11.33 -2.62
C THR A 16 2.98 -10.77 -1.62
N GLU A 17 1.96 -10.11 -2.14
CA GLU A 17 0.87 -9.49 -1.41
C GLU A 17 0.00 -10.53 -0.71
N SER A 18 -0.25 -11.69 -1.35
CA SER A 18 -0.90 -12.82 -0.67
C SER A 18 -0.09 -13.34 0.51
N MET A 19 1.24 -13.45 0.39
CA MET A 19 2.10 -13.87 1.51
C MET A 19 2.07 -12.85 2.66
N ILE A 20 2.11 -11.55 2.32
CA ILE A 20 1.99 -10.47 3.31
C ILE A 20 0.61 -10.54 3.98
N LEU A 21 -0.46 -10.69 3.22
CA LEU A 21 -1.83 -10.76 3.72
C LEU A 21 -1.99 -11.89 4.75
N GLU A 22 -1.53 -13.10 4.44
CA GLU A 22 -1.63 -14.22 5.38
C GLU A 22 -0.82 -13.96 6.67
N ASN A 23 0.32 -13.27 6.55
CA ASN A 23 1.12 -12.92 7.72
C ASN A 23 0.47 -11.82 8.58
N ILE A 24 -0.08 -10.75 7.97
CA ILE A 24 -0.80 -9.71 8.74
C ILE A 24 -2.12 -10.22 9.32
N LYS A 25 -2.81 -11.15 8.63
CA LYS A 25 -3.99 -11.83 9.19
C LYS A 25 -3.66 -12.54 10.49
N LYS A 26 -2.48 -13.18 10.57
CA LYS A 26 -2.03 -13.90 11.76
C LYS A 26 -1.77 -12.98 12.96
N TYR A 27 -1.25 -11.77 12.76
CA TYR A 27 -0.77 -10.92 13.87
C TYR A 27 -1.62 -9.67 14.15
N PHE A 28 -2.43 -9.23 13.19
CA PHE A 28 -3.18 -7.98 13.29
C PHE A 28 -4.68 -8.20 13.08
N LEU A 29 -5.07 -8.92 12.03
CA LEU A 29 -6.47 -9.07 11.63
C LEU A 29 -7.13 -10.37 12.17
N ASN A 30 -6.48 -11.05 13.12
CA ASN A 30 -6.91 -12.35 13.66
C ASN A 30 -8.17 -12.26 14.54
N ASP A 31 -8.40 -11.10 15.16
CA ASP A 31 -9.49 -10.89 16.12
C ASP A 31 -10.62 -10.02 15.52
N LYS A 32 -10.68 -9.87 14.20
CA LYS A 32 -11.71 -9.11 13.50
C LYS A 32 -13.00 -9.91 13.35
N GLU A 33 -14.15 -9.24 13.47
CA GLU A 33 -15.46 -9.85 13.20
C GLU A 33 -15.69 -10.00 11.69
N GLU A 34 -15.17 -9.05 10.90
CA GLU A 34 -15.17 -9.08 9.45
C GLU A 34 -14.23 -10.16 8.91
N VAL A 35 -14.67 -10.86 7.87
CA VAL A 35 -13.81 -11.80 7.14
C VAL A 35 -13.01 -11.03 6.11
N VAL A 36 -11.68 -11.19 6.16
CA VAL A 36 -10.79 -10.53 5.19
C VAL A 36 -10.69 -11.37 3.91
N VAL A 37 -11.20 -10.83 2.81
CA VAL A 37 -11.12 -11.39 1.45
C VAL A 37 -10.19 -10.55 0.59
N LYS A 38 -9.72 -11.12 -0.52
CA LYS A 38 -8.83 -10.42 -1.45
C LYS A 38 -9.35 -10.48 -2.88
N ALA A 39 -8.88 -9.56 -3.70
CA ALA A 39 -8.99 -9.64 -5.15
C ALA A 39 -7.62 -9.35 -5.77
N ILE A 40 -7.21 -10.13 -6.77
CA ILE A 40 -5.99 -9.85 -7.52
C ILE A 40 -6.32 -9.08 -8.79
N PHE A 41 -5.91 -7.82 -8.88
CA PHE A 41 -6.06 -7.03 -10.09
C PHE A 41 -5.08 -7.47 -11.19
N GLY A 42 -3.85 -7.85 -10.81
CA GLY A 42 -2.88 -8.48 -11.71
C GLY A 42 -2.19 -7.54 -12.69
N THR A 43 -2.36 -6.23 -12.54
CA THR A 43 -1.71 -5.20 -13.36
C THR A 43 -1.57 -3.90 -12.57
N THR A 44 -0.98 -2.87 -13.17
CA THR A 44 -0.57 -1.64 -12.48
C THR A 44 -1.76 -0.75 -12.12
N ILE A 45 -1.58 0.14 -11.14
CA ILE A 45 -2.54 1.18 -10.80
C ILE A 45 -2.94 2.04 -12.01
N TYR A 46 -2.05 2.21 -12.98
CA TYR A 46 -2.32 2.95 -14.21
C TYR A 46 -3.31 2.24 -15.12
N SER A 47 -3.31 0.91 -15.13
CA SER A 47 -4.31 0.11 -15.81
C SER A 47 -5.64 0.12 -15.06
N LEU A 48 -5.61 0.19 -13.72
CA LEU A 48 -6.81 0.38 -12.90
C LEU A 48 -7.47 1.72 -13.21
N TYR A 49 -6.69 2.80 -13.26
CA TYR A 49 -7.16 4.12 -13.67
C TYR A 49 -7.92 4.06 -15.01
N GLN A 50 -7.40 3.33 -16.00
CA GLN A 50 -8.07 3.19 -17.31
C GLN A 50 -9.40 2.44 -17.25
N LYS A 51 -9.64 1.60 -16.23
CA LYS A 51 -10.96 0.98 -16.02
C LYS A 51 -12.02 1.98 -15.58
N PHE A 52 -11.60 3.09 -14.97
CA PHE A 52 -12.45 4.21 -14.58
C PHE A 52 -12.58 5.27 -15.68
N ILE A 53 -12.02 5.07 -16.88
CA ILE A 53 -12.22 6.00 -18.00
C ILE A 53 -13.38 5.52 -18.87
N ASN A 54 -14.38 6.39 -19.03
CA ASN A 54 -15.55 6.18 -19.88
C ASN A 54 -15.78 7.44 -20.75
N PHE A 55 -15.81 7.29 -22.07
CA PHE A 55 -15.89 8.41 -23.04
C PHE A 55 -14.88 9.55 -22.78
N ASP A 56 -13.62 9.19 -22.52
CA ASP A 56 -12.52 10.12 -22.19
C ASP A 56 -12.70 10.92 -20.87
N GLU A 57 -13.72 10.59 -20.07
CA GLU A 57 -13.95 11.17 -18.75
C GLU A 57 -13.77 10.12 -17.65
N PHE A 58 -13.43 10.57 -16.44
CA PHE A 58 -13.33 9.68 -15.29
C PHE A 58 -14.72 9.38 -14.74
N ASP A 59 -15.11 8.12 -14.77
CA ASP A 59 -16.38 7.60 -14.26
C ASP A 59 -16.33 7.54 -12.73
N ASP A 60 -16.74 8.64 -12.10
CA ASP A 60 -16.83 8.73 -10.66
C ASP A 60 -17.99 7.89 -10.06
N ASP A 61 -18.86 7.28 -10.87
CA ASP A 61 -19.97 6.44 -10.40
C ASP A 61 -19.62 4.93 -10.39
N LEU A 62 -18.52 4.54 -11.04
CA LEU A 62 -18.07 3.15 -11.05
C LEU A 62 -17.72 2.67 -9.63
N ASP A 63 -18.38 1.59 -9.22
CA ASP A 63 -18.21 0.98 -7.91
C ASP A 63 -17.01 0.02 -7.88
N THR A 64 -16.11 0.21 -6.91
CA THR A 64 -14.87 -0.55 -6.77
C THR A 64 -15.10 -2.03 -6.50
N PHE A 65 -16.08 -2.38 -5.66
CA PHE A 65 -16.40 -3.78 -5.39
C PHE A 65 -16.94 -4.47 -6.63
N THR A 66 -17.86 -3.83 -7.35
CA THR A 66 -18.43 -4.34 -8.59
C THR A 66 -17.32 -4.61 -9.61
N LEU A 67 -16.36 -3.68 -9.76
CA LEU A 67 -15.19 -3.87 -10.60
C LEU A 67 -14.36 -5.09 -10.16
N ALA A 68 -14.03 -5.19 -8.87
CA ALA A 68 -13.26 -6.31 -8.32
C ALA A 68 -13.97 -7.66 -8.52
N GLN A 69 -15.29 -7.70 -8.37
CA GLN A 69 -16.11 -8.90 -8.55
C GLN A 69 -16.08 -9.41 -10.00
N THR A 70 -15.86 -8.54 -10.99
CA THR A 70 -15.67 -8.99 -12.39
C THR A 70 -14.33 -9.67 -12.65
N MET A 71 -13.39 -9.57 -11.71
CA MET A 71 -11.99 -9.98 -11.88
C MET A 71 -11.62 -11.18 -11.03
N ASP A 72 -12.31 -11.40 -9.91
CA ASP A 72 -11.98 -12.45 -8.95
C ASP A 72 -13.22 -13.26 -8.54
N ASN A 73 -13.19 -14.56 -8.85
CA ASN A 73 -14.29 -15.49 -8.55
C ASN A 73 -14.46 -15.72 -7.04
N GLU A 74 -13.47 -15.41 -6.20
CA GLU A 74 -13.61 -15.48 -4.74
C GLU A 74 -14.71 -14.52 -4.23
N LEU A 75 -15.06 -13.50 -5.02
CA LEU A 75 -16.07 -12.49 -4.68
C LEU A 75 -17.47 -12.79 -5.23
N GLU A 76 -17.66 -13.85 -6.03
CA GLU A 76 -18.90 -14.12 -6.78
C GLU A 76 -20.14 -14.25 -5.87
N ASN A 77 -19.96 -14.76 -4.65
CA ASN A 77 -21.04 -15.01 -3.69
C ASN A 77 -21.17 -13.92 -2.61
N ILE A 78 -20.44 -12.80 -2.74
CA ILE A 78 -20.49 -11.69 -1.80
C ILE A 78 -21.30 -10.56 -2.43
N SER A 79 -22.26 -9.99 -1.70
CA SER A 79 -22.97 -8.81 -2.17
C SER A 79 -22.31 -7.53 -1.67
N LYS A 80 -22.46 -6.44 -2.44
CA LYS A 80 -21.85 -5.13 -2.15
C LYS A 80 -22.14 -4.64 -0.71
N ASP A 81 -23.36 -4.82 -0.23
CA ASP A 81 -23.78 -4.42 1.12
C ASP A 81 -23.13 -5.24 2.26
N GLN A 82 -22.36 -6.28 1.94
CA GLN A 82 -21.55 -7.02 2.90
C GLN A 82 -20.11 -6.49 3.01
N ILE A 83 -19.68 -5.64 2.09
CA ILE A 83 -18.34 -5.07 2.12
C ILE A 83 -18.37 -3.89 3.09
N ALA A 84 -17.65 -4.02 4.20
CA ALA A 84 -17.52 -2.98 5.20
C ALA A 84 -16.39 -2.00 4.84
N GLU A 85 -15.27 -2.54 4.34
CA GLU A 85 -14.06 -1.76 4.07
C GLU A 85 -13.42 -2.26 2.76
N ILE A 86 -12.86 -1.35 1.97
CA ILE A 86 -12.06 -1.65 0.77
C ILE A 86 -10.69 -0.98 0.90
N TYR A 87 -9.63 -1.76 0.74
CA TYR A 87 -8.25 -1.29 0.70
C TYR A 87 -7.57 -1.71 -0.59
N LEU A 88 -6.86 -0.78 -1.23
CA LEU A 88 -6.14 -1.00 -2.47
C LEU A 88 -4.64 -0.88 -2.22
N PHE A 89 -3.85 -1.85 -2.67
CA PHE A 89 -2.40 -1.83 -2.53
C PHE A 89 -1.75 -1.97 -3.90
N PHE A 90 -1.05 -0.93 -4.30
CA PHE A 90 -0.42 -0.83 -5.60
C PHE A 90 1.00 -0.28 -5.50
N ASP A 91 1.76 -0.49 -6.56
CA ASP A 91 3.12 0.03 -6.67
C ASP A 91 3.11 1.37 -7.41
N TYR A 92 4.04 2.26 -7.06
CA TYR A 92 4.27 3.48 -7.84
C TYR A 92 4.84 3.15 -9.22
N ASP A 93 5.64 2.09 -9.34
CA ASP A 93 6.28 1.56 -10.56
C ASP A 93 6.26 2.46 -11.81
N LYS A 94 7.14 3.46 -11.84
CA LYS A 94 7.31 4.38 -12.97
C LYS A 94 7.73 3.69 -14.29
N HIS A 95 8.17 2.43 -14.28
CA HIS A 95 8.53 1.70 -15.51
C HIS A 95 7.35 1.32 -16.36
N ALA A 96 6.15 1.26 -15.78
CA ALA A 96 4.96 0.98 -16.55
C ALA A 96 4.86 1.98 -17.71
N SER A 97 4.70 1.48 -18.95
CA SER A 97 4.70 2.34 -20.14
C SER A 97 3.57 3.38 -20.15
N ASN A 98 2.54 3.16 -19.32
CA ASN A 98 1.40 4.04 -19.13
C ASN A 98 1.46 4.84 -17.80
N SER A 99 2.62 4.86 -17.12
CA SER A 99 2.84 5.55 -15.86
C SER A 99 2.60 7.05 -15.99
N SER A 100 2.03 7.64 -14.95
CA SER A 100 1.69 9.06 -14.92
C SER A 100 1.41 9.51 -13.49
N ASP A 101 2.12 10.55 -13.05
CA ASP A 101 1.92 11.15 -11.75
C ASP A 101 0.53 11.78 -11.60
N GLU A 102 -0.07 12.27 -12.70
CA GLU A 102 -1.43 12.80 -12.69
C GLU A 102 -2.48 11.70 -12.49
N LYS A 103 -2.24 10.49 -13.04
CA LYS A 103 -3.09 9.34 -12.74
C LYS A 103 -2.98 8.94 -11.28
N ILE A 104 -1.78 8.88 -10.71
CA ILE A 104 -1.59 8.60 -9.27
C ILE A 104 -2.34 9.62 -8.43
N LYS A 105 -2.20 10.92 -8.75
CA LYS A 105 -2.90 12.00 -8.05
C LYS A 105 -4.41 11.78 -8.07
N LYS A 106 -5.02 11.59 -9.24
CA LYS A 106 -6.47 11.38 -9.36
C LYS A 106 -6.91 10.09 -8.66
N MET A 107 -6.12 9.02 -8.70
CA MET A 107 -6.43 7.79 -7.96
C MET A 107 -6.40 8.02 -6.44
N LEU A 108 -5.41 8.74 -5.90
CA LEU A 108 -5.34 9.07 -4.47
C LEU A 108 -6.45 10.04 -4.02
N GLU A 109 -6.98 10.87 -4.92
CA GLU A 109 -8.16 11.72 -4.67
C GLU A 109 -9.46 10.90 -4.65
N VAL A 110 -9.55 9.83 -5.44
CA VAL A 110 -10.74 8.98 -5.57
C VAL A 110 -10.79 7.89 -4.50
N PHE A 111 -9.64 7.36 -4.12
CA PHE A 111 -9.50 6.25 -3.18
C PHE A 111 -8.91 6.70 -1.85
N ASP A 112 -9.62 7.58 -1.13
CA ASP A 112 -9.17 8.18 0.13
C ASP A 112 -9.92 7.66 1.37
N ASN A 113 -10.99 6.89 1.18
CA ASN A 113 -11.89 6.42 2.23
C ASN A 113 -12.26 4.94 2.07
N GLU A 114 -11.98 4.15 3.10
CA GLU A 114 -12.20 2.69 3.11
C GLU A 114 -13.67 2.27 3.01
N THR A 115 -14.61 3.12 3.42
CA THR A 115 -16.06 2.81 3.44
C THR A 115 -16.81 3.25 2.19
N GLU A 116 -16.15 3.98 1.29
CA GLU A 116 -16.72 4.47 0.03
C GLU A 116 -16.15 3.71 -1.17
N LYS A 117 -15.29 4.34 -1.98
CA LYS A 117 -14.61 3.70 -3.10
C LYS A 117 -13.41 2.85 -2.67
N GLY A 118 -13.01 2.95 -1.42
CA GLY A 118 -11.85 2.28 -0.86
C GLY A 118 -10.68 3.23 -0.66
N LYS A 119 -9.70 2.79 0.12
CA LYS A 119 -8.53 3.58 0.49
C LYS A 119 -7.27 2.99 -0.12
N LEU A 120 -6.56 3.79 -0.92
CA LEU A 120 -5.40 3.38 -1.69
C LEU A 120 -4.11 3.63 -0.92
N TYR A 121 -3.25 2.60 -0.86
CA TYR A 121 -1.89 2.67 -0.33
C TYR A 121 -0.88 2.33 -1.43
N ILE A 122 0.15 3.16 -1.57
CA ILE A 122 1.16 3.01 -2.61
C ILE A 122 2.50 2.63 -1.99
N SER A 123 3.14 1.60 -2.55
CA SER A 123 4.54 1.31 -2.25
C SER A 123 5.45 2.13 -3.17
N TYR A 124 6.48 2.72 -2.60
CA TYR A 124 7.50 3.50 -3.31
C TYR A 124 8.85 2.79 -3.25
N PRO A 125 9.41 2.35 -4.39
CA PRO A 125 8.78 2.30 -5.71
C PRO A 125 7.81 1.12 -5.90
N MET A 126 7.95 0.05 -5.11
CA MET A 126 7.17 -1.19 -5.23
C MET A 126 7.17 -1.99 -3.92
N ILE A 127 6.41 -3.08 -3.86
CA ILE A 127 6.18 -3.87 -2.63
C ILE A 127 7.46 -4.33 -1.92
N GLU A 128 8.55 -4.54 -2.65
CA GLU A 128 9.87 -4.85 -2.10
C GLU A 128 10.40 -3.77 -1.14
N ALA A 129 9.86 -2.55 -1.17
CA ALA A 129 10.17 -1.48 -0.22
C ALA A 129 10.02 -1.88 1.24
N ILE A 130 9.09 -2.80 1.55
CA ILE A 130 8.90 -3.32 2.91
C ILE A 130 10.13 -4.08 3.40
N LYS A 131 10.88 -4.71 2.49
CA LYS A 131 12.09 -5.48 2.81
C LYS A 131 13.35 -4.63 2.81
N HIS A 132 13.31 -3.44 2.21
CA HIS A 132 14.47 -2.58 2.02
C HIS A 132 14.83 -1.83 3.31
N ILE A 133 15.04 -2.59 4.37
CA ILE A 133 15.46 -2.16 5.69
C ILE A 133 16.72 -2.91 6.06
N ARG A 134 17.61 -2.20 6.75
CA ARG A 134 18.80 -2.76 7.39
C ARG A 134 18.90 -2.18 8.78
N ARG A 135 19.09 -2.99 9.81
CA ARG A 135 19.16 -2.53 11.20
C ARG A 135 20.33 -1.59 11.45
N GLU A 136 21.44 -1.84 10.77
CA GLU A 136 22.70 -1.11 10.94
C GLU A 136 22.84 0.13 10.04
N LEU A 137 21.93 0.34 9.07
CA LEU A 137 21.96 1.51 8.19
C LEU A 137 20.78 2.44 8.44
N ASP A 138 21.02 3.73 8.21
CA ASP A 138 19.96 4.73 8.34
C ASP A 138 18.97 4.63 7.18
N PHE A 139 17.78 4.11 7.47
CA PHE A 139 16.69 4.01 6.49
C PHE A 139 16.18 5.39 6.01
N LYS A 140 16.39 6.43 6.82
CA LYS A 140 15.96 7.81 6.58
C LYS A 140 16.31 8.29 5.17
N ASP A 141 17.57 8.13 4.77
CA ASP A 141 18.10 8.71 3.53
C ASP A 141 18.10 7.71 2.35
N THR A 142 17.44 6.55 2.50
CA THR A 142 17.35 5.56 1.42
C THR A 142 16.43 6.06 0.30
N LEU A 143 17.04 6.58 -0.76
CA LEU A 143 16.40 7.01 -2.00
C LEU A 143 16.78 6.05 -3.13
N VAL A 144 15.84 5.77 -4.01
CA VAL A 144 16.07 4.89 -5.17
C VAL A 144 15.36 5.43 -6.38
N LYS A 145 15.87 5.10 -7.57
CA LYS A 145 15.08 5.24 -8.78
C LYS A 145 13.93 4.26 -8.72
N SER A 146 12.75 4.69 -9.18
CA SER A 146 11.67 3.75 -9.47
C SER A 146 12.11 2.97 -10.69
N ASP A 147 12.74 1.83 -10.40
CA ASP A 147 13.57 0.87 -11.14
C ASP A 147 13.03 -0.55 -11.41
N SER A 148 13.11 -1.15 -12.60
CA SER A 148 12.81 -2.58 -12.75
C SER A 148 13.88 -3.45 -12.08
N ASP A 149 15.10 -2.92 -11.93
CA ASP A 149 16.20 -3.57 -11.19
C ASP A 149 16.07 -3.40 -9.67
N TYR A 150 15.12 -2.59 -9.18
CA TYR A 150 14.92 -2.38 -7.74
C TYR A 150 14.73 -3.69 -6.97
N LYS A 151 14.02 -4.67 -7.54
CA LYS A 151 13.85 -5.99 -6.90
C LYS A 151 15.19 -6.68 -6.64
N ASN A 152 16.12 -6.58 -7.60
CA ASN A 152 17.46 -7.12 -7.47
C ASN A 152 18.28 -6.34 -6.44
N ILE A 153 18.14 -5.00 -6.42
CA ILE A 153 18.80 -4.13 -5.44
C ILE A 153 18.37 -4.53 -4.02
N VAL A 154 17.06 -4.69 -3.77
CA VAL A 154 16.55 -5.07 -2.45
C VAL A 154 17.01 -6.48 -2.07
N ALA A 155 16.95 -7.44 -2.99
CA ALA A 155 17.39 -8.81 -2.74
C ALA A 155 18.86 -8.91 -2.30
N CYS A 156 19.72 -8.01 -2.78
CA CYS A 156 21.14 -7.95 -2.42
C CYS A 156 21.46 -7.08 -1.20
N ASN A 157 20.54 -6.19 -0.79
CA ASN A 157 20.81 -5.15 0.21
C ASN A 157 19.91 -5.21 1.45
N CYS A 158 18.95 -6.13 1.55
CA CYS A 158 18.16 -6.29 2.79
C CYS A 158 18.85 -7.25 3.78
N ASP A 159 18.61 -7.04 5.08
CA ASP A 159 19.05 -7.99 6.10
C ASP A 159 18.29 -9.33 5.94
N GLU A 160 18.94 -10.44 6.30
CA GLU A 160 18.41 -11.80 6.06
C GLU A 160 17.00 -12.02 6.65
N GLU A 161 16.70 -11.39 7.79
CA GLU A 161 15.40 -11.48 8.45
C GLU A 161 14.26 -10.86 7.63
N PHE A 162 14.55 -9.92 6.72
CA PHE A 162 13.55 -9.21 5.91
C PHE A 162 13.34 -9.85 4.52
N ILE A 163 14.08 -10.91 4.16
CA ILE A 163 13.99 -11.51 2.82
C ILE A 163 12.65 -12.22 2.59
N ASP A 164 12.15 -12.95 3.58
CA ASP A 164 10.99 -13.84 3.45
C ASP A 164 9.84 -13.40 4.35
N PHE A 165 8.78 -12.86 3.74
CA PHE A 165 7.57 -12.43 4.45
C PHE A 165 6.92 -13.54 5.29
N ASN A 166 7.07 -14.82 4.93
CA ASN A 166 6.52 -15.92 5.73
C ASN A 166 7.16 -16.02 7.11
N LYS A 167 8.41 -15.56 7.26
CA LYS A 167 9.17 -15.60 8.51
C LYS A 167 8.92 -14.39 9.40
N TYR A 168 8.15 -13.40 8.94
CA TYR A 168 7.90 -12.20 9.71
C TYR A 168 7.11 -12.57 10.97
N THR A 169 7.55 -11.99 12.09
CA THR A 169 6.92 -12.06 13.40
C THR A 169 6.19 -10.75 13.68
N ASN A 170 5.38 -10.73 14.75
CA ASN A 170 4.79 -9.48 15.24
C ASN A 170 5.86 -8.40 15.52
N ASP A 171 6.99 -8.79 16.12
CA ASP A 171 8.09 -7.87 16.43
C ASP A 171 8.73 -7.28 15.17
N ILE A 172 8.89 -8.09 14.12
CA ILE A 172 9.36 -7.62 12.82
C ILE A 172 8.36 -6.59 12.25
N TRP A 173 7.06 -6.88 12.27
CA TRP A 173 6.06 -5.93 11.78
C TRP A 173 6.03 -4.63 12.58
N GLN A 174 6.08 -4.69 13.91
CA GLN A 174 6.15 -3.48 14.73
C GLN A 174 7.37 -2.64 14.38
N TYR A 175 8.54 -3.28 14.20
CA TYR A 175 9.74 -2.60 13.76
C TYR A 175 9.56 -1.95 12.39
N LEU A 176 9.00 -2.66 11.40
CA LEU A 176 8.75 -2.13 10.06
C LEU A 176 7.77 -0.95 10.08
N VAL A 177 6.66 -1.06 10.82
CA VAL A 177 5.72 0.03 11.01
C VAL A 177 6.44 1.25 11.57
N ILE A 178 7.26 1.11 12.61
CA ILE A 178 8.02 2.22 13.19
C ILE A 178 8.98 2.85 12.16
N GLN A 179 9.77 2.04 11.43
CA GLN A 179 10.76 2.56 10.48
C GLN A 179 10.11 3.29 9.30
N HIS A 180 9.07 2.70 8.70
CA HIS A 180 8.34 3.33 7.60
C HIS A 180 7.58 4.58 8.06
N SER A 181 7.02 4.57 9.28
CA SER A 181 6.34 5.75 9.85
C SER A 181 7.31 6.90 10.13
N LYS A 182 8.49 6.61 10.70
CA LYS A 182 9.57 7.59 10.89
C LYS A 182 9.99 8.22 9.56
N LYS A 183 10.11 7.39 8.52
CA LYS A 183 10.49 7.85 7.20
C LYS A 183 9.41 8.68 6.53
N ALA A 184 8.14 8.29 6.62
CA ALA A 184 7.02 9.09 6.15
C ALA A 184 6.99 10.46 6.86
N ASN A 185 7.25 10.48 8.18
CA ASN A 185 7.35 11.72 8.95
C ASN A 185 8.54 12.59 8.51
N TYR A 186 9.68 11.97 8.20
CA TYR A 186 10.82 12.70 7.64
C TYR A 186 10.53 13.27 6.25
N LEU A 187 9.92 12.49 5.38
CA LEU A 187 9.51 12.94 4.05
C LEU A 187 8.58 14.16 4.13
N VAL A 188 7.57 14.12 5.01
CA VAL A 188 6.52 15.15 5.06
C VAL A 188 6.91 16.34 5.94
N ASN A 189 7.50 16.09 7.11
CA ASN A 189 7.74 17.08 8.16
C ASN A 189 9.23 17.31 8.47
N ASP A 190 10.15 16.73 7.69
CA ASP A 190 11.61 16.84 7.87
C ASP A 190 12.11 16.36 9.25
N ASN A 191 11.34 15.48 9.91
CA ASN A 191 11.65 14.95 11.22
C ASN A 191 11.62 13.41 11.25
N PHE A 192 12.79 12.79 11.39
CA PHE A 192 12.94 11.32 11.43
C PHE A 192 12.68 10.76 12.84
N ILE A 193 11.48 11.01 13.34
CA ILE A 193 10.94 10.44 14.58
C ILE A 193 9.58 9.82 14.31
N PHE A 194 9.11 8.96 15.22
CA PHE A 194 7.79 8.37 15.08
C PHE A 194 6.72 9.49 15.10
N PRO A 195 5.77 9.50 14.17
CA PRO A 195 4.86 10.63 14.01
C PRO A 195 3.88 10.75 15.18
N ASN A 196 3.43 11.98 15.44
CA ASN A 196 2.39 12.27 16.44
C ASN A 196 0.98 12.39 15.83
N SER A 197 0.89 12.42 14.49
CA SER A 197 -0.36 12.45 13.72
C SER A 197 -0.23 11.55 12.49
N LEU A 198 -1.34 10.99 12.04
CA LEU A 198 -1.35 10.18 10.83
C LEU A 198 -0.97 11.06 9.63
N ILE A 199 -0.33 10.44 8.65
CA ILE A 199 0.13 11.09 7.42
C ILE A 199 -0.61 10.42 6.27
N SER A 200 -1.37 11.20 5.50
CA SER A 200 -2.16 10.67 4.40
C SER A 200 -1.29 10.26 3.20
N GLN A 201 -1.82 9.35 2.37
CA GLN A 201 -1.16 8.93 1.13
C GLN A 201 -1.02 10.10 0.14
N ASN A 202 -1.98 11.03 0.14
CA ASN A 202 -1.89 12.28 -0.62
C ASN A 202 -0.70 13.14 -0.17
N GLU A 203 -0.52 13.35 1.13
CA GLU A 203 0.64 14.11 1.66
C GLU A 203 1.98 13.44 1.32
N ILE A 204 2.05 12.11 1.47
CA ILE A 204 3.24 11.33 1.09
C ILE A 204 3.55 11.56 -0.39
N PHE A 205 2.57 11.38 -1.28
CA PHE A 205 2.78 11.52 -2.71
C PHE A 205 3.21 12.94 -3.11
N GLN A 206 2.54 13.98 -2.58
CA GLN A 206 2.92 15.37 -2.87
C GLN A 206 4.36 15.65 -2.45
N LYS A 207 4.79 15.15 -1.28
CA LYS A 207 6.15 15.35 -0.80
C LYS A 207 7.19 14.49 -1.52
N GLN A 208 6.83 13.29 -2.00
CA GLN A 208 7.68 12.54 -2.93
C GLN A 208 7.95 13.36 -4.20
N LYS A 209 6.91 13.98 -4.76
CA LYS A 209 7.05 14.85 -5.95
C LYS A 209 7.96 16.03 -5.71
N GLU A 210 7.62 16.84 -4.71
CA GLU A 210 8.32 18.07 -4.36
C GLU A 210 9.80 17.84 -4.05
N LYS A 211 10.13 16.78 -3.28
CA LYS A 211 11.49 16.55 -2.79
C LYS A 211 12.35 15.67 -3.69
N TYR A 212 11.76 14.75 -4.46
CA TYR A 212 12.55 13.69 -5.12
C TYR A 212 12.16 13.41 -6.58
N ILE A 213 10.88 13.14 -6.88
CA ILE A 213 10.45 12.67 -8.21
C ILE A 213 10.71 13.74 -9.26
N ASP A 214 10.28 14.99 -9.01
CA ASP A 214 10.38 16.08 -9.99
C ASP A 214 11.82 16.61 -10.11
N ILE A 215 12.70 16.28 -9.16
CA ILE A 215 14.10 16.74 -9.12
C ILE A 215 15.05 15.72 -9.74
N SER A 216 14.86 14.43 -9.43
CA SER A 216 15.87 13.40 -9.69
C SER A 216 15.29 12.04 -10.14
N GLU A 217 13.97 11.95 -10.31
CA GLU A 217 13.22 10.71 -10.58
C GLU A 217 13.38 9.62 -9.50
N ASN A 218 14.02 9.96 -8.38
CA ASN A 218 14.09 9.09 -7.22
C ASN A 218 12.81 9.18 -6.40
N VAL A 219 12.58 8.16 -5.58
CA VAL A 219 11.56 8.13 -4.54
C VAL A 219 12.19 7.78 -3.20
N ALA A 220 11.67 8.36 -2.13
CA ALA A 220 11.95 7.87 -0.78
C ALA A 220 11.28 6.51 -0.60
N VAL A 221 12.07 5.49 -0.24
CA VAL A 221 11.55 4.13 -0.11
C VAL A 221 10.49 4.05 0.99
N LEU A 222 9.28 3.61 0.68
CA LEU A 222 8.16 3.43 1.62
C LEU A 222 7.33 2.21 1.21
N GLY A 223 6.98 1.34 2.17
CA GLY A 223 6.12 0.19 1.93
C GLY A 223 4.67 0.51 2.28
N SER A 224 3.72 0.09 1.45
CA SER A 224 2.30 0.36 1.64
C SER A 224 1.73 -0.29 2.93
N PHE A 225 2.03 -1.56 3.18
CA PHE A 225 1.48 -2.31 4.32
C PHE A 225 1.88 -1.75 5.70
N PRO A 226 3.15 -1.40 5.98
CA PRO A 226 3.50 -0.74 7.24
C PRO A 226 2.75 0.58 7.48
N ILE A 227 2.52 1.37 6.43
CA ILE A 227 1.77 2.62 6.54
C ILE A 227 0.27 2.35 6.75
N PHE A 228 -0.29 1.38 6.04
CA PHE A 228 -1.65 0.89 6.27
C PHE A 228 -1.87 0.44 7.71
N LEU A 229 -0.95 -0.35 8.28
CA LEU A 229 -1.09 -0.82 9.66
C LEU A 229 -1.09 0.34 10.66
N LEU A 230 -0.25 1.35 10.48
CA LEU A 230 -0.29 2.56 11.33
C LEU A 230 -1.63 3.28 11.22
N ASP A 231 -2.09 3.51 10.00
CA ASP A 231 -3.33 4.24 9.71
C ASP A 231 -4.55 3.50 10.26
N TYR A 232 -4.60 2.18 10.06
CA TYR A 232 -5.70 1.31 10.45
C TYR A 232 -5.85 1.14 11.98
N TYR A 233 -4.74 1.00 12.71
CA TYR A 233 -4.80 0.83 14.18
C TYR A 233 -4.56 2.12 14.97
N GLY A 234 -4.12 3.18 14.30
CA GLY A 234 -3.71 4.43 14.92
C GLY A 234 -2.32 4.37 15.57
N ILE A 235 -1.82 5.56 15.87
CA ILE A 235 -0.47 5.79 16.40
C ILE A 235 -0.25 5.12 17.75
N ASP A 236 -1.26 5.16 18.62
CA ASP A 236 -1.15 4.65 19.99
C ASP A 236 -0.92 3.14 20.04
N LYS A 237 -1.31 2.38 18.99
CA LYS A 237 -1.03 0.95 18.89
C LYS A 237 0.48 0.63 18.80
N PHE A 238 1.26 1.56 18.23
CA PHE A 238 2.68 1.37 17.92
C PHE A 238 3.60 2.33 18.68
N LYS A 239 3.02 3.15 19.57
CA LYS A 239 3.76 4.07 20.43
C LYS A 239 4.32 3.29 21.62
N PHE A 240 5.63 3.05 21.60
CA PHE A 240 6.38 2.45 22.70
C PHE A 240 7.15 3.50 23.48
#